data_AF-A0A6V7JPD0-F1
#
_entry.id   AF-A0A6V7JPD0-F1
#
_cell.length_a   1.000
_cell.length_b   1.000
_cell.length_c   1.000
_cell.angle_alpha   90.00
_cell.angle_beta   90.00
_cell.angle_gamma   90.00
#
_symmetry.space_group_name_H-M   'P 1'
#
loop_
_entity.id
_entity.type
_entity.pdbx_description
1 polymer ?
#
loop_
_entity_poly.entity_id
_entity_poly.type
_entity_poly.pdbx_seq_one_letter_code
_entity_poly.pdbx_strand_id
1 'polypeptide(L)' 'VRRIASEFYDNLPHHNSWSAVIYEFIMDPEIGPYARMKRKHRGLKS' A
#
# COMPACT_ATOMS: atom_id res chain seq x y z
N VAL A 1 -4.00 -4.07 20.39
CA VAL A 1 -5.12 -3.87 19.42
C VAL A 1 -5.18 -4.98 18.39
N ARG A 2 -4.11 -5.28 17.62
CA ARG A 2 -4.09 -6.41 16.66
C ARG A 2 -4.49 -7.76 17.27
N ARG A 3 -4.01 -8.05 18.48
CA ARG A 3 -4.35 -9.27 19.26
C ARG A 3 -5.78 -9.32 19.82
N ILE A 4 -6.47 -8.19 19.88
CA ILE A 4 -7.84 -8.08 20.44
C ILE A 4 -8.89 -8.25 19.33
N ALA A 5 -8.49 -8.04 18.08
CA ALA A 5 -9.37 -8.03 16.91
C ALA A 5 -8.62 -8.61 15.70
N SER A 6 -8.06 -9.81 15.85
CA SER A 6 -7.15 -10.40 14.85
C SER A 6 -7.87 -10.70 13.53
N GLU A 7 -9.16 -11.04 13.59
CA GLU A 7 -10.03 -11.24 12.42
C GLU A 7 -10.03 -10.05 11.43
N PHE A 8 -9.85 -8.83 11.93
CA PHE A 8 -9.84 -7.61 11.11
C PHE A 8 -8.46 -7.25 10.55
N TYR A 9 -7.37 -7.74 11.15
CA TYR A 9 -6.00 -7.29 10.86
C TYR A 9 -5.03 -8.40 10.43
N ASP A 10 -5.42 -9.67 10.53
CA ASP A 10 -4.59 -10.81 10.10
C ASP A 10 -4.55 -10.91 8.58
N ASN A 11 -5.67 -10.62 7.91
CA ASN A 11 -5.78 -10.64 6.45
C ASN A 11 -5.31 -9.35 5.78
N LEU A 12 -4.84 -8.37 6.53
CA LEU A 12 -4.40 -7.10 5.96
C LEU A 12 -3.01 -7.27 5.32
N PRO A 13 -2.85 -6.95 4.03
CA PRO A 13 -1.56 -7.00 3.38
C PRO A 13 -0.61 -6.03 4.09
N HIS A 14 0.56 -6.53 4.46
CA HIS A 14 1.61 -5.76 5.11
C HIS A 14 2.97 -6.26 4.63
N HIS A 15 3.93 -5.34 4.53
CA HIS A 15 5.30 -5.68 4.19
C HIS A 15 6.07 -6.04 5.46
N ASN A 16 6.83 -7.13 5.39
CA ASN A 16 7.62 -7.65 6.52
C ASN A 16 9.04 -7.09 6.56
N SER A 17 9.50 -6.45 5.49
CA SER A 17 10.84 -5.89 5.39
C SER A 17 10.82 -4.51 4.76
N TRP A 18 11.46 -3.55 5.41
CA TRP A 18 11.52 -2.16 4.95
C TRP A 18 12.50 -1.98 3.78
N SER A 19 13.59 -2.74 3.77
CA SER A 19 14.57 -2.73 2.68
C SER A 19 14.00 -3.23 1.36
N ALA A 20 13.14 -4.26 1.38
CA ALA A 20 12.47 -4.74 0.18
C ALA A 20 11.52 -3.69 -0.42
N VAL A 21 10.80 -2.95 0.42
CA VAL A 21 9.91 -1.87 -0.03
C VAL A 21 10.70 -0.76 -0.74
N ILE A 22 11.88 -0.39 -0.22
CA ILE A 22 12.74 0.60 -0.89
C ILE A 22 13.28 0.06 -2.21
N TYR A 23 13.67 -1.21 -2.25
CA TYR A 23 14.14 -1.85 -3.47
C TYR A 23 13.05 -1.89 -4.55
N GLU A 24 11.83 -2.33 -4.19
CA GLU A 24 10.66 -2.34 -5.08
C GLU A 24 10.32 -0.92 -5.55
N PHE A 25 10.38 0.09 -4.68
CA PHE A 25 10.14 1.49 -5.05
C PHE A 25 11.15 2.05 -6.07
N ILE A 26 12.41 1.59 -6.04
CA ILE A 26 13.46 2.03 -6.96
C ILE A 26 13.44 1.24 -8.27
N MET A 27 13.24 -0.07 -8.20
CA MET A 27 13.33 -0.98 -9.34
C MET A 27 12.04 -1.04 -10.16
N ASP A 28 10.88 -0.84 -9.55
CA ASP A 28 9.60 -0.97 -10.23
C ASP A 28 9.12 0.39 -10.80
N PRO A 29 9.08 0.56 -12.14
CA PRO A 29 8.59 1.78 -12.76
C PRO A 29 7.09 2.03 -12.50
N GLU A 30 6.32 1.01 -12.10
CA GLU A 30 4.89 1.12 -11.77
C GLU A 30 4.64 1.61 -10.34
N ILE A 31 5.64 1.60 -9.45
CA ILE A 31 5.52 1.97 -8.03
C ILE A 31 6.36 3.21 -7.70
N GLY A 32 7.20 3.65 -8.64
CA GLY A 32 8.12 4.78 -8.47
C GLY A 32 7.45 6.17 -8.33
N PRO A 33 8.24 7.25 -8.28
CA PRO A 33 7.78 8.61 -7.99
C PRO A 33 6.67 9.14 -8.92
N TYR A 34 6.58 8.60 -10.14
CA TYR A 34 5.60 8.97 -11.14
C TYR A 34 4.30 8.16 -11.07
N ALA A 35 4.27 7.07 -10.29
CA ALA A 35 3.09 6.25 -10.02
C ALA A 35 2.10 6.91 -9.06
N ARG A 36 1.95 8.24 -9.18
CA ARG A 36 1.07 9.03 -8.32
C ARG A 36 -0.38 8.74 -8.71
N MET A 37 -0.98 7.76 -8.05
CA MET A 37 -2.42 7.53 -8.08
C MET A 37 -3.15 8.73 -7.44
N LYS A 38 -3.79 9.57 -8.26
CA LYS A 38 -4.71 10.59 -7.74
C LYS A 38 -5.93 9.88 -7.15
N ARG A 39 -6.17 10.06 -5.85
CA ARG A 39 -7.37 9.55 -5.20
C ARG A 39 -8.59 10.14 -5.92
N LYS A 40 -9.51 9.27 -6.39
CA LYS A 40 -10.80 9.73 -6.92
C LYS A 40 -11.53 10.46 -5.81
N HIS A 41 -11.89 11.73 -6.03
CA HIS A 41 -12.68 12.48 -5.07
C HIS A 41 -14.03 11.76 -4.91
N ARG A 42 -14.44 11.48 -3.68
CA ARG A 42 -15.77 10.89 -3.41
C ARG A 42 -16.81 11.79 -4.08
N GLY A 43 -17.54 11.27 -5.07
CA GLY A 43 -18.65 11.95 -5.75
C GLY A 43 -18.47 12.34 -7.22
N LEU A 44 -17.28 12.21 -7.83
CA LEU A 44 -17.11 12.48 -9.26
C LEU A 44 -17.05 11.15 -10.05
N LYS A 45 -18.00 10.96 -10.98
CA LYS A 45 -17.97 9.83 -11.91
C LYS A 45 -16.78 9.96 -12.85
N SER A 46 -16.17 8.81 -13.13
CA SER A 46 -14.96 8.66 -13.94
C SER A 46 -15.14 9.04 -15.39
#